data_AF-A0A536WXA5-F1
#
_entry.id   AF-A0A536WXA5-F1
#
_cell.length_a   1.000
_cell.length_b   1.000
_cell.length_c   1.000
_cell.angle_alpha   90.00
_cell.angle_beta   90.00
_cell.angle_gamma   90.00
#
_symmetry.space_group_name_H-M   'P 1'
#
loop_
_entity.id
_entity.type
_entity.pdbx_description
1 polymer ?
#
loop_
_entity_poly.entity_id
_entity_poly.type
_entity_poly.pdbx_seq_one_letter_code
_entity_poly.pdbx_strand_id
1 'polypeptide(L)'
;MASSHEMSRLMVALAALVAATCLVSVRSAGAQSLVLGQRVELPAVDGRIDHMDIDIDGNRLFVAALGAGSVEVVDLRAGKRIARIQPLHEPQGVAYLAGAHRLFVASGAVGDVQAFAEGKTPAVARAEGLDDADNVRVDRAAGQLVVGSATVSKSDTARYLAAGANAFLPKPIDVRQLLQRIGELLKVDWTFARPSEAPDSTAALIPPPQPTLQALARLARSGEMRALREAANQLSTLGNQYKPFANRLVHLAERFESLAITQLIQQFLEP
;
A
#
# COMPACT_ATOMS: atom_id res chain seq x y z
N MET A 1 -16.70 44.83 48.52
CA MET A 1 -16.73 45.53 47.22
C MET A 1 -15.29 45.81 46.83
N ALA A 2 -14.68 44.95 46.02
CA ALA A 2 -13.36 45.23 45.44
C ALA A 2 -13.51 46.40 44.45
N SER A 3 -12.59 47.37 44.51
CA SER A 3 -12.66 48.56 43.66
C SER A 3 -12.53 48.19 42.18
N SER A 4 -13.18 48.93 41.27
CA SER A 4 -13.16 48.64 39.83
C SER A 4 -11.74 48.59 39.23
N HIS A 5 -10.78 49.25 39.90
CA HIS A 5 -9.36 49.21 39.54
C HIS A 5 -8.67 47.88 39.85
N GLU A 6 -9.07 47.15 40.90
CA GLU A 6 -8.51 45.82 41.19
C GLU A 6 -9.03 44.76 40.21
N MET A 7 -10.30 44.86 39.82
CA MET A 7 -10.92 43.93 38.87
C MET A 7 -10.37 44.10 37.44
N SER A 8 -10.05 45.33 37.04
CA SER A 8 -9.41 45.63 35.76
C SER A 8 -7.96 45.12 35.70
N ARG A 9 -7.19 45.23 36.80
CA ARG A 9 -5.83 44.68 36.89
C ARG A 9 -5.81 43.15 36.89
N LEU A 10 -6.79 42.52 37.53
CA LEU A 10 -6.93 41.05 37.54
C LEU A 10 -7.29 40.50 36.15
N MET A 11 -8.16 41.19 35.39
CA MET A 11 -8.50 40.77 34.02
C MET A 11 -7.35 40.96 33.02
N VAL A 12 -6.55 42.03 33.15
CA VAL A 12 -5.37 42.23 32.30
C VAL A 12 -4.26 41.22 32.62
N ALA A 13 -4.06 40.87 33.90
CA ALA A 13 -3.11 39.85 34.32
C ALA A 13 -3.54 38.44 33.86
N LEU A 14 -4.84 38.13 33.86
CA LEU A 14 -5.36 36.84 33.38
C LEU A 14 -5.29 36.73 31.85
N ALA A 15 -5.53 37.82 31.12
CA ALA A 15 -5.36 37.87 29.66
C ALA A 15 -3.89 37.72 29.22
N ALA A 16 -2.95 38.29 29.99
CA ALA A 16 -1.52 38.11 29.76
C ALA A 16 -1.04 36.67 30.05
N LEU A 17 -1.63 36.01 31.05
CA LEU A 17 -1.31 34.61 31.38
C LEU A 17 -1.86 33.62 30.34
N VAL A 18 -3.05 33.87 29.78
CA VAL A 18 -3.63 33.04 28.71
C VAL A 18 -2.90 33.24 27.37
N ALA A 19 -2.44 34.47 27.08
CA ALA A 19 -1.64 34.75 25.88
C ALA A 19 -0.22 34.15 25.96
N ALA A 20 0.33 33.95 27.16
CA ALA A 20 1.65 33.34 27.36
C ALA A 20 1.65 31.80 27.25
N THR A 21 0.49 31.14 27.37
CA THR A 21 0.38 29.66 27.30
C THR A 21 0.08 29.09 25.91
N CYS A 22 -0.17 29.92 24.89
CA CYS A 22 -0.50 29.43 23.53
C CYS A 22 0.68 29.47 22.52
N LEU A 23 1.91 29.70 22.99
CA LEU A 23 3.12 29.42 22.21
C LEU A 23 3.67 28.04 22.57
N VAL A 24 2.83 27.02 22.46
CA VAL A 24 3.34 25.66 22.25
C VAL A 24 3.90 25.67 20.84
N SER A 25 5.21 25.90 20.71
CA SER A 25 5.92 25.59 19.49
C SER A 25 5.67 24.12 19.18
N VAL A 26 4.83 23.85 18.19
CA VAL A 26 4.76 22.54 17.55
C VAL A 26 6.14 22.32 16.96
N ARG A 27 7.01 21.65 17.71
CA ARG A 27 8.23 21.10 17.15
C ARG A 27 7.77 20.05 16.17
N SER A 28 7.88 20.38 14.88
CA SER A 28 7.95 19.36 13.84
C SER A 28 9.04 18.40 14.29
N ALA A 29 8.65 17.18 14.68
CA ALA A 29 9.59 16.09 14.84
C ALA A 29 10.21 15.91 13.46
N GLY A 30 11.38 16.51 13.24
CA GLY A 30 12.13 16.36 12.01
C GLY A 30 12.22 14.88 11.71
N ALA A 31 11.76 14.47 10.52
CA ALA A 31 11.73 13.09 10.11
C ALA A 31 13.13 12.50 10.32
N GLN A 32 13.28 11.65 11.34
CA GLN A 32 14.52 10.92 11.53
C GLN A 32 14.72 10.07 10.28
N SER A 33 15.76 10.37 9.52
CA SER A 33 16.12 9.57 8.36
C SER A 33 16.47 8.16 8.84
N LEU A 34 15.96 7.16 8.13
CA LEU A 34 16.32 5.77 8.40
C LEU A 34 17.82 5.60 8.17
N VAL A 35 18.53 5.13 9.18
CA VAL A 35 19.93 4.71 9.09
C VAL A 35 20.00 3.20 9.08
N LEU A 36 21.03 2.65 8.44
CA LEU A 36 21.26 1.22 8.44
C LEU A 36 21.51 0.73 9.87
N GLY A 37 20.54 0.02 10.46
CA GLY A 37 20.67 -0.56 11.80
C GLY A 37 21.54 -1.81 11.81
N GLN A 38 21.30 -2.73 10.86
CA GLN A 38 22.01 -4.01 10.81
C GLN A 38 21.95 -4.63 9.41
N ARG A 39 22.93 -5.49 9.09
CA ARG A 39 22.88 -6.43 7.97
C ARG A 39 22.81 -7.85 8.53
N VAL A 40 21.91 -8.66 7.99
CA VAL A 40 21.76 -10.07 8.37
C VAL A 40 21.98 -10.92 7.13
N GLU A 41 22.91 -11.86 7.21
CA GLU A 41 23.18 -12.77 6.09
C GLU A 41 22.14 -13.89 6.03
N LEU A 42 21.66 -14.18 4.81
CA LEU A 42 20.73 -15.27 4.51
C LEU A 42 21.39 -16.24 3.50
N PRO A 43 22.43 -16.98 3.90
CA PRO A 43 23.30 -17.70 2.98
C PRO A 43 22.63 -18.86 2.21
N ALA A 44 21.46 -19.32 2.67
CA ALA A 44 20.70 -20.40 2.02
C ALA A 44 19.54 -19.87 1.16
N VAL A 45 19.41 -18.55 1.00
CA VAL A 45 18.41 -17.93 0.14
C VAL A 45 19.06 -17.63 -1.20
N ASP A 46 18.83 -18.52 -2.16
CA ASP A 46 19.10 -18.27 -3.57
C ASP A 46 17.78 -17.90 -4.27
N GLY A 47 17.81 -16.92 -5.17
CA GLY A 47 16.63 -16.41 -5.87
C GLY A 47 15.81 -15.34 -5.14
N ARG A 48 14.53 -15.21 -5.52
CA ARG A 48 13.63 -14.12 -5.11
C ARG A 48 13.17 -14.28 -3.65
N ILE A 49 13.17 -13.18 -2.91
CA ILE A 49 12.40 -12.99 -1.68
C ILE A 49 11.09 -12.27 -2.04
N ASP A 50 10.01 -12.61 -1.35
CA ASP A 50 8.70 -11.96 -1.52
C ASP A 50 8.31 -11.16 -0.26
N HIS A 51 7.29 -11.58 0.50
CA HIS A 51 6.87 -10.84 1.70
C HIS A 51 7.69 -11.19 2.95
N MET A 52 7.55 -10.33 3.97
CA MET A 52 8.08 -10.55 5.31
C MET A 52 7.08 -10.05 6.38
N ASP A 53 7.12 -10.64 7.56
CA ASP A 53 6.37 -10.16 8.74
C ASP A 53 7.17 -10.39 10.02
N ILE A 54 6.79 -9.70 11.09
CA ILE A 54 7.59 -9.58 12.31
C ILE A 54 6.83 -10.08 13.55
N ASP A 55 7.55 -10.81 14.39
CA ASP A 55 7.22 -11.07 15.79
C ASP A 55 7.98 -10.05 16.65
N ILE A 56 7.30 -8.99 17.06
CA ILE A 56 7.89 -7.90 17.85
C ILE A 56 8.30 -8.41 19.23
N ASP A 57 7.46 -9.22 19.89
CA ASP A 57 7.69 -9.69 21.26
C ASP A 57 8.84 -10.69 21.31
N GLY A 58 8.88 -11.63 20.36
CA GLY A 58 9.97 -12.59 20.22
C GLY A 58 11.21 -12.02 19.53
N ASN A 59 11.13 -10.79 18.99
CA ASN A 59 12.17 -10.12 18.21
C ASN A 59 12.67 -10.94 17.01
N ARG A 60 11.72 -11.48 16.24
CA ARG A 60 11.99 -12.33 15.07
C ARG A 60 11.39 -11.73 13.80
N LEU A 61 12.11 -11.86 12.70
CA LEU A 61 11.62 -11.56 11.36
C LEU A 61 11.43 -12.86 10.58
N PHE A 62 10.29 -13.00 9.91
CA PHE A 62 10.00 -14.10 9.00
C PHE A 62 10.09 -13.59 7.57
N VAL A 63 10.90 -14.24 6.74
CA VAL A 63 11.16 -13.81 5.36
C VAL A 63 10.79 -14.93 4.39
N ALA A 64 9.83 -14.68 3.50
CA ALA A 64 9.44 -15.63 2.46
C ALA A 64 10.51 -15.67 1.36
N ALA A 65 11.33 -16.70 1.35
CA ALA A 65 12.33 -16.95 0.35
C ALA A 65 11.74 -17.82 -0.76
N LEU A 66 10.93 -17.19 -1.62
CA LEU A 66 10.19 -17.83 -2.72
C LEU A 66 11.08 -18.76 -3.54
N GLY A 67 12.20 -18.23 -4.06
CA GLY A 67 13.12 -19.00 -4.91
C GLY A 67 13.78 -20.17 -4.20
N ALA A 68 13.89 -20.10 -2.87
CA ALA A 68 14.52 -21.12 -2.05
C ALA A 68 13.50 -22.14 -1.48
N GLY A 69 12.20 -21.95 -1.73
CA GLY A 69 11.13 -22.83 -1.21
C GLY A 69 11.08 -22.86 0.32
N SER A 70 11.34 -21.72 0.97
CA SER A 70 11.44 -21.64 2.43
C SER A 70 10.95 -20.33 3.03
N VAL A 71 10.69 -20.35 4.33
CA VAL A 71 10.64 -19.14 5.15
C VAL A 71 11.85 -19.14 6.08
N GLU A 72 12.66 -18.09 6.01
CA GLU A 72 13.78 -17.89 6.92
C GLU A 72 13.30 -17.19 8.19
N VAL A 73 13.69 -17.73 9.35
CA VAL A 73 13.41 -17.14 10.66
C VAL A 73 14.68 -16.47 11.16
N VAL A 74 14.63 -15.15 11.32
CA VAL A 74 15.76 -14.31 11.72
C VAL A 74 15.53 -13.80 13.13
N ASP A 75 16.50 -14.00 14.02
CA ASP A 75 16.56 -13.31 15.31
C ASP A 75 17.15 -11.92 15.07
N LEU A 76 16.36 -10.88 15.33
CA LEU A 76 16.75 -9.49 15.11
C LEU A 76 17.69 -8.95 16.21
N ARG A 77 17.75 -9.59 17.39
CA ARG A 77 18.67 -9.19 18.47
C ARG A 77 20.06 -9.69 18.15
N ALA A 78 20.16 -10.96 17.78
CA ALA A 78 21.41 -11.58 17.37
C ALA A 78 21.80 -11.23 15.93
N GLY A 79 20.84 -10.74 15.13
CA GLY A 79 20.96 -10.46 13.69
C GLY A 79 21.47 -11.64 12.90
N LYS A 80 20.87 -12.80 13.15
CA LYS A 80 21.23 -14.04 12.47
C LYS A 80 19.98 -14.82 12.12
N ARG A 81 20.01 -15.55 11.02
CA ARG A 81 19.03 -16.59 10.75
C ARG A 81 19.16 -17.70 11.80
N ILE A 82 18.08 -17.98 12.53
CA ILE A 82 18.01 -19.00 13.58
C ILE A 82 17.27 -20.27 13.18
N ALA A 83 16.40 -20.21 12.17
CA ALA A 83 15.69 -21.37 11.66
C ALA A 83 15.27 -21.18 10.20
N ARG A 84 14.82 -22.29 9.60
CA ARG A 84 14.31 -22.36 8.23
C ARG A 84 13.11 -23.30 8.20
N ILE A 85 12.00 -22.81 7.67
CA ILE A 85 10.77 -23.59 7.46
C ILE A 85 10.76 -24.05 6.00
N GLN A 86 10.79 -25.37 5.80
CA GLN A 86 10.83 -26.02 4.49
C GLN A 86 10.40 -27.49 4.62
N PRO A 87 10.01 -28.17 3.53
CA PRO A 87 9.82 -27.61 2.18
C PRO A 87 8.54 -26.77 2.09
N LEU A 88 8.60 -25.69 1.30
CA LEU A 88 7.46 -24.89 0.86
C LEU A 88 7.54 -24.72 -0.65
N HIS A 89 6.39 -24.50 -1.31
CA HIS A 89 6.30 -24.46 -2.77
C HIS A 89 5.95 -23.04 -3.22
N GLU A 90 6.96 -22.25 -3.58
CA GLU A 90 6.82 -20.81 -3.85
C GLU A 90 6.11 -20.07 -2.70
N PRO A 91 6.69 -20.02 -1.49
CA PRO A 91 6.13 -19.23 -0.41
C PRO A 91 6.21 -17.74 -0.76
N GLN A 92 5.08 -17.04 -0.67
CA GLN A 92 4.97 -15.62 -1.03
C GLN A 92 4.56 -14.78 0.18
N GLY A 93 3.35 -14.99 0.68
CA GLY A 93 2.80 -14.27 1.82
C GLY A 93 3.21 -14.89 3.14
N VAL A 94 3.53 -14.02 4.10
CA VAL A 94 3.73 -14.40 5.50
C VAL A 94 2.98 -13.44 6.41
N ALA A 95 2.37 -13.98 7.47
CA ALA A 95 1.74 -13.18 8.52
C ALA A 95 1.88 -13.83 9.89
N TYR A 96 2.33 -13.08 10.90
CA TYR A 96 2.47 -13.53 12.28
C TYR A 96 1.40 -12.94 13.18
N LEU A 97 0.64 -13.82 13.84
CA LEU A 97 -0.36 -13.46 14.85
C LEU A 97 0.22 -13.68 16.24
N ALA A 98 0.67 -12.61 16.88
CA ALA A 98 1.30 -12.64 18.21
C ALA A 98 0.39 -13.27 19.28
N GLY A 99 -0.89 -12.87 19.35
CA GLY A 99 -1.83 -13.38 20.36
C GLY A 99 -2.09 -14.90 20.30
N ALA A 100 -1.82 -15.54 19.15
CA ALA A 100 -1.92 -16.99 18.98
C ALA A 100 -0.56 -17.68 18.78
N HIS A 101 0.53 -16.90 18.85
CA HIS A 101 1.89 -17.30 18.49
C HIS A 101 1.95 -18.11 17.19
N ARG A 102 1.28 -17.64 16.13
CA ARG A 102 1.08 -18.43 14.91
C ARG A 102 1.58 -17.69 13.69
N LEU A 103 2.43 -18.35 12.90
CA LEU A 103 2.85 -17.89 11.58
C LEU A 103 1.96 -18.55 10.54
N PHE A 104 1.47 -17.77 9.58
CA PHE A 104 0.78 -18.26 8.39
C PHE A 104 1.65 -18.00 7.17
N VAL A 105 1.73 -18.96 6.27
CA VAL A 105 2.50 -18.89 5.04
C VAL A 105 1.62 -19.28 3.87
N ALA A 106 1.48 -18.39 2.89
CA ALA A 106 0.79 -18.63 1.64
C ALA A 106 1.77 -19.10 0.56
N SER A 107 1.41 -20.17 -0.15
CA SER A 107 2.24 -20.80 -1.17
C SER A 107 1.51 -20.77 -2.52
N GLY A 108 2.07 -20.03 -3.49
CA GLY A 108 1.42 -19.81 -4.78
C GLY A 108 1.34 -21.09 -5.62
N ALA A 109 2.45 -21.80 -5.77
CA ALA A 109 2.57 -22.96 -6.67
C ALA A 109 1.60 -24.11 -6.35
N VAL A 110 1.27 -24.31 -5.08
CA VAL A 110 0.35 -25.37 -4.63
C VAL A 110 -1.00 -24.83 -4.16
N GLY A 111 -1.17 -23.50 -4.12
CA GLY A 111 -2.40 -22.85 -3.70
C GLY A 111 -2.83 -23.21 -2.28
N ASP A 112 -1.89 -23.14 -1.32
CA ASP A 112 -2.15 -23.45 0.08
C ASP A 112 -1.83 -22.28 1.01
N VAL A 113 -2.41 -22.35 2.21
CA VAL A 113 -1.93 -21.60 3.37
C VAL A 113 -1.66 -22.57 4.51
N GLN A 114 -0.43 -22.59 4.99
CA GLN A 114 0.00 -23.40 6.13
C GLN A 114 0.19 -22.54 7.37
N ALA A 115 -0.22 -23.06 8.53
CA ALA A 115 -0.02 -22.42 9.82
C ALA A 115 1.05 -23.16 10.62
N PHE A 116 1.97 -22.43 11.25
CA PHE A 116 3.08 -22.94 12.04
C PHE A 116 3.01 -22.36 13.46
N ALA A 117 2.97 -23.24 14.46
CA ALA A 117 3.05 -22.82 15.85
C ALA A 117 4.45 -22.25 16.14
N GLU A 118 4.49 -21.05 16.71
CA GLU A 118 5.71 -20.27 16.98
C GLU A 118 6.62 -20.06 15.76
N GLY A 119 6.14 -20.23 14.53
CA GLY A 119 6.98 -20.23 13.33
C GLY A 119 7.96 -21.41 13.29
N LYS A 120 7.54 -22.57 13.78
CA LYS A 120 8.31 -23.82 13.77
C LYS A 120 7.57 -24.91 12.99
N THR A 121 8.33 -25.82 12.40
CA THR A 121 7.79 -27.04 11.79
C THR A 121 7.45 -28.09 12.84
N PRO A 122 6.51 -29.01 12.56
CA PRO A 122 5.68 -29.09 11.34
C PRO A 122 4.54 -28.05 11.34
N ALA A 123 3.85 -27.92 10.21
CA ALA A 123 2.61 -27.14 10.15
C ALA A 123 1.55 -27.76 11.08
N VAL A 124 0.80 -26.91 11.78
CA VAL A 124 -0.28 -27.30 12.69
C VAL A 124 -1.66 -27.22 12.04
N ALA A 125 -1.78 -26.54 10.90
CA ALA A 125 -2.98 -26.50 10.09
C ALA A 125 -2.64 -26.14 8.64
N ARG A 126 -3.55 -26.46 7.72
CA ARG A 126 -3.42 -26.21 6.29
C ARG A 126 -4.79 -25.95 5.68
N ALA A 127 -4.88 -24.94 4.83
CA ALA A 127 -6.01 -24.68 3.96
C ALA A 127 -5.53 -24.80 2.51
N GLU A 128 -6.34 -25.39 1.63
CA GLU A 128 -6.01 -25.69 0.24
C GLU A 128 -7.08 -25.15 -0.72
N GLY A 129 -6.84 -25.25 -2.02
CA GLY A 129 -7.76 -24.77 -3.06
C GLY A 129 -7.72 -23.25 -3.24
N LEU A 130 -6.64 -22.62 -2.77
CA LEU A 130 -6.38 -21.20 -2.88
C LEU A 130 -5.38 -20.97 -4.02
N ASP A 131 -5.75 -21.31 -5.26
CA ASP A 131 -4.87 -21.19 -6.43
C ASP A 131 -4.06 -19.91 -6.38
N ASP A 132 -2.73 -19.99 -6.48
CA ASP A 132 -1.83 -18.82 -6.46
C ASP A 132 -2.02 -17.93 -5.21
N ALA A 133 -2.09 -18.58 -4.04
CA ALA A 133 -2.14 -17.91 -2.74
C ALA A 133 -0.88 -17.05 -2.54
N ASP A 134 -1.10 -15.74 -2.49
CA ASP A 134 0.00 -14.77 -2.47
C ASP A 134 -0.03 -13.96 -1.17
N ASN A 135 -0.97 -13.04 -1.03
CA ASN A 135 -1.02 -12.16 0.13
C ASN A 135 -1.73 -12.83 1.30
N VAL A 136 -1.15 -12.79 2.49
CA VAL A 136 -1.82 -13.20 3.73
C VAL A 136 -1.73 -12.07 4.75
N ARG A 137 -2.85 -11.73 5.37
CA ARG A 137 -2.97 -10.71 6.41
C ARG A 137 -3.81 -11.26 7.54
N VAL A 138 -3.50 -10.84 8.76
CA VAL A 138 -4.26 -11.22 9.94
C VAL A 138 -4.91 -9.99 10.53
N ASP A 139 -6.22 -10.04 10.76
CA ASP A 139 -6.89 -9.12 11.67
C ASP A 139 -6.53 -9.52 13.10
N ARG A 140 -5.70 -8.71 13.76
CA ARG A 140 -5.23 -8.98 15.12
C ARG A 140 -6.33 -8.86 16.18
N ALA A 141 -7.39 -8.08 15.92
CA ALA A 141 -8.47 -7.88 16.87
C ALA A 141 -9.49 -9.02 16.80
N ALA A 142 -9.84 -9.47 15.58
CA ALA A 142 -10.79 -10.56 15.37
C ALA A 142 -10.15 -11.96 15.28
N GLY A 143 -8.82 -12.05 15.15
CA GLY A 143 -8.11 -13.31 14.91
C GLY A 143 -8.41 -13.94 13.55
N GLN A 144 -8.91 -13.16 12.59
CA GLN A 144 -9.30 -13.63 11.27
C GLN A 144 -8.14 -13.53 10.26
N LEU A 145 -8.10 -14.46 9.31
CA LEU A 145 -7.12 -14.48 8.24
C LEU A 145 -7.75 -13.97 6.94
N VAL A 146 -7.12 -13.00 6.29
CA VAL A 146 -7.46 -12.55 4.95
C VAL A 146 -6.38 -13.03 3.99
N VAL A 147 -6.76 -13.84 3.00
CA VAL A 147 -5.84 -14.34 1.98
C VAL A 147 -6.25 -13.76 0.62
N GLY A 148 -5.30 -13.16 -0.07
CA GLY A 148 -5.44 -12.69 -1.45
C GLY A 148 -4.66 -13.59 -2.40
N SER A 149 -5.32 -14.07 -3.45
CA SER A 149 -4.68 -14.81 -4.53
C SER A 149 -4.38 -13.88 -5.72
N ALA A 150 -3.26 -14.13 -6.41
CA ALA A 150 -2.73 -13.23 -7.44
C ALA A 150 -3.29 -13.47 -8.86
N THR A 151 -3.94 -14.60 -9.13
CA THR A 151 -4.49 -14.96 -10.47
C THR A 151 -6.01 -15.15 -10.53
N VAL A 152 -6.75 -14.71 -9.51
CA VAL A 152 -8.20 -14.93 -9.46
C VAL A 152 -8.99 -14.17 -10.54
N SER A 153 -9.87 -14.92 -11.21
CA SER A 153 -10.82 -14.45 -12.22
C SER A 153 -12.25 -14.48 -11.67
N LYS A 154 -13.21 -13.86 -12.36
CA LYS A 154 -14.62 -13.84 -11.90
C LYS A 154 -15.22 -15.23 -11.72
N SER A 155 -14.78 -16.24 -12.49
CA SER A 155 -15.29 -17.61 -12.40
C SER A 155 -14.97 -18.30 -11.08
N ASP A 156 -13.99 -17.80 -10.31
CA ASP A 156 -13.55 -18.44 -9.08
C ASP A 156 -14.39 -18.05 -7.85
N THR A 157 -15.28 -17.06 -8.01
CA THR A 157 -16.07 -16.45 -6.93
C THR A 157 -16.80 -17.51 -6.08
N ALA A 158 -17.53 -18.42 -6.72
CA ALA A 158 -18.35 -19.40 -6.00
C ALA A 158 -17.50 -20.37 -5.17
N ARG A 159 -16.32 -20.75 -5.70
CA ARG A 159 -15.38 -21.64 -5.01
C ARG A 159 -14.83 -20.99 -3.75
N TYR A 160 -14.36 -19.74 -3.84
CA TYR A 160 -13.77 -19.04 -2.71
C TYR A 160 -14.79 -18.70 -1.61
N LEU A 161 -16.02 -18.35 -1.99
CA LEU A 161 -17.10 -18.16 -1.00
C LEU A 161 -17.48 -19.49 -0.32
N ALA A 162 -17.52 -20.61 -1.05
CA ALA A 162 -17.75 -21.93 -0.47
C ALA A 162 -16.62 -22.38 0.48
N ALA A 163 -15.38 -21.93 0.23
CA ALA A 163 -14.23 -22.15 1.11
C ALA A 163 -14.26 -21.28 2.39
N GLY A 164 -15.27 -20.41 2.57
CA GLY A 164 -15.47 -19.60 3.77
C GLY A 164 -14.97 -18.16 3.67
N ALA A 165 -14.57 -17.68 2.49
CA ALA A 165 -14.22 -16.28 2.31
C ALA A 165 -15.44 -15.37 2.57
N ASN A 166 -15.25 -14.30 3.34
CA ASN A 166 -16.32 -13.32 3.61
C ASN A 166 -16.66 -12.45 2.39
N ALA A 167 -15.72 -12.27 1.47
CA ALA A 167 -15.92 -11.55 0.21
C ALA A 167 -14.90 -12.02 -0.84
N PHE A 168 -15.17 -11.72 -2.10
CA PHE A 168 -14.29 -12.01 -3.23
C PHE A 168 -14.21 -10.80 -4.17
N LEU A 169 -13.00 -10.50 -4.67
CA LEU A 169 -12.73 -9.44 -5.66
C LEU A 169 -11.82 -10.01 -6.76
N PRO A 170 -12.31 -10.07 -8.02
CA PRO A 170 -11.51 -10.56 -9.13
C PRO A 170 -10.45 -9.53 -9.53
N LYS A 171 -9.40 -9.99 -10.22
CA LYS A 171 -8.47 -9.09 -10.93
C LYS A 171 -9.08 -8.61 -12.26
N PRO A 172 -8.72 -7.40 -12.75
CA PRO A 172 -8.00 -6.36 -12.00
C PRO A 172 -8.85 -5.79 -10.86
N ILE A 173 -8.20 -5.39 -9.76
CA ILE A 173 -8.91 -4.84 -8.59
C ILE A 173 -9.57 -3.51 -8.97
N ASP A 174 -10.90 -3.47 -8.90
CA ASP A 174 -11.67 -2.23 -8.95
C ASP A 174 -11.69 -1.62 -7.53
N VAL A 175 -11.03 -0.47 -7.39
CA VAL A 175 -10.90 0.23 -6.10
C VAL A 175 -12.26 0.58 -5.48
N ARG A 176 -13.28 0.90 -6.29
CA ARG A 176 -14.62 1.19 -5.77
C ARG A 176 -15.29 -0.05 -5.22
N GLN A 177 -15.20 -1.17 -5.94
CA GLN A 177 -15.72 -2.45 -5.45
C GLN A 177 -14.95 -2.91 -4.20
N LEU A 178 -13.63 -2.71 -4.17
CA LEU A 178 -12.82 -2.99 -2.98
C LEU A 178 -13.29 -2.19 -1.77
N LEU A 179 -13.40 -0.87 -1.91
CA LEU A 179 -13.84 0.02 -0.82
C LEU A 179 -15.28 -0.29 -0.40
N GLN A 180 -16.16 -0.64 -1.34
CA GLN A 180 -17.50 -1.11 -1.02
C GLN A 180 -17.47 -2.38 -0.17
N ARG A 181 -16.69 -3.40 -0.57
CA ARG A 181 -16.57 -4.64 0.23
C ARG A 181 -15.99 -4.40 1.61
N ILE A 182 -14.99 -3.53 1.73
CA ILE A 182 -14.45 -3.13 3.03
C ILE A 182 -15.53 -2.42 3.87
N GLY A 183 -16.30 -1.52 3.26
CA GLY A 183 -17.43 -0.83 3.89
C GLY A 183 -18.48 -1.80 4.44
N GLU A 184 -18.89 -2.78 3.62
CA GLU A 184 -19.86 -3.82 3.98
C GLU A 184 -19.34 -4.72 5.12
N LEU A 185 -18.10 -5.19 5.02
CA LEU A 185 -17.52 -6.11 6.01
C LEU A 185 -17.22 -5.45 7.35
N LEU A 186 -16.75 -4.20 7.33
CA LEU A 186 -16.40 -3.45 8.53
C LEU A 186 -17.54 -2.59 9.07
N LYS A 187 -18.66 -2.51 8.34
CA LYS A 187 -19.81 -1.64 8.65
C LYS A 187 -19.41 -0.16 8.76
N VAL A 188 -18.66 0.33 7.78
CA VAL A 188 -18.19 1.72 7.71
C VAL A 188 -18.77 2.45 6.50
N ASP A 189 -19.20 3.69 6.71
CA ASP A 189 -19.66 4.57 5.64
C ASP A 189 -18.50 5.43 5.13
N TRP A 190 -18.27 5.39 3.82
CA TRP A 190 -17.22 6.18 3.17
C TRP A 190 -17.75 7.52 2.67
N THR A 191 -17.11 8.62 3.07
CA THR A 191 -17.32 9.93 2.47
C THR A 191 -16.20 10.23 1.48
N PHE A 192 -16.54 10.40 0.20
CA PHE A 192 -15.58 10.76 -0.84
C PHE A 192 -15.67 12.25 -1.15
N ALA A 193 -14.51 12.90 -1.33
CA ALA A 193 -14.48 14.22 -1.95
C ALA A 193 -15.08 14.12 -3.37
N ARG A 194 -15.92 15.08 -3.76
CA ARG A 194 -16.39 15.14 -5.14
C ARG A 194 -15.17 15.21 -6.07
N PRO A 195 -15.11 14.39 -7.13
CA PRO A 195 -14.11 14.59 -8.16
C PRO A 195 -14.19 16.04 -8.64
N SER A 196 -13.04 16.70 -8.76
CA SER A 196 -12.98 17.94 -9.54
C SER A 196 -13.62 17.69 -10.89
N GLU A 197 -14.52 18.57 -11.34
CA GLU A 197 -15.14 18.47 -12.66
C GLU A 197 -14.07 18.17 -13.71
N ALA A 198 -14.38 17.21 -14.59
CA ALA A 198 -13.49 16.89 -15.68
C ALA A 198 -13.24 18.17 -16.49
N PRO A 199 -11.99 18.48 -16.88
CA PRO A 199 -11.72 19.63 -17.72
C PRO A 199 -12.57 19.54 -19.00
N ASP A 200 -13.15 20.67 -19.42
CA ASP A 200 -14.05 20.76 -20.58
C ASP A 200 -13.52 19.96 -21.79
N SER A 201 -14.21 18.88 -22.13
CA SER A 201 -13.80 17.96 -23.20
C SER A 201 -13.93 18.56 -24.62
N THR A 202 -14.47 19.77 -24.73
CA THR A 202 -14.68 20.52 -25.98
C THR A 202 -13.53 21.46 -26.33
N ALA A 203 -12.59 21.69 -25.41
CA ALA A 203 -11.42 22.54 -25.66
C ALA A 203 -10.45 21.84 -26.63
N ALA A 204 -10.04 22.56 -27.68
CA ALA A 204 -9.04 22.07 -28.62
C ALA A 204 -7.72 21.74 -27.89
N LEU A 205 -7.22 20.53 -28.07
CA LEU A 205 -5.98 20.07 -27.45
C LEU A 205 -4.79 20.48 -28.34
N ILE A 206 -3.95 21.37 -27.83
CA ILE A 206 -2.66 21.69 -28.45
C ILE A 206 -1.59 20.83 -27.76
N PRO A 207 -0.93 19.90 -28.48
CA PRO A 207 0.09 19.05 -27.89
C PRO A 207 1.40 19.83 -27.64
N PRO A 208 2.20 19.45 -26.62
CA PRO A 208 3.54 19.99 -26.43
C PRO A 208 4.51 19.48 -27.53
N PRO A 209 5.72 20.06 -27.64
CA PRO A 209 6.70 19.65 -28.65
C PRO A 209 7.06 18.16 -28.59
N GLN A 210 7.41 17.55 -29.73
CA GLN A 210 7.72 16.12 -29.85
C GLN A 210 8.68 15.57 -28.79
N PRO A 211 9.80 16.23 -28.43
CA PRO A 211 10.68 15.72 -27.37
C PRO A 211 9.98 15.58 -26.00
N THR A 212 9.04 16.48 -25.72
CA THR A 212 8.23 16.46 -24.50
C THR A 212 7.19 15.35 -24.56
N LEU A 213 6.50 15.20 -25.69
CA LEU A 213 5.56 14.08 -25.91
C LEU A 213 6.24 12.72 -25.78
N GLN A 214 7.45 12.56 -26.33
CA GLN A 214 8.23 11.32 -26.22
C GLN A 214 8.65 11.03 -24.78
N ALA A 215 9.00 12.06 -23.99
CA ALA A 215 9.27 11.90 -22.56
C ALA A 215 8.02 11.46 -21.79
N LEU A 216 6.87 12.10 -22.03
CA LEU A 216 5.58 11.71 -21.45
C LEU A 216 5.19 10.27 -21.84
N ALA A 217 5.45 9.86 -23.09
CA ALA A 217 5.20 8.50 -23.57
C ALA A 217 6.09 7.45 -22.88
N ARG A 218 7.33 7.80 -22.52
CA ARG A 218 8.19 6.91 -21.73
C ARG A 218 7.65 6.72 -20.32
N LEU A 219 7.27 7.81 -19.64
CA LEU A 219 6.67 7.77 -18.31
C LEU A 219 5.34 6.99 -18.29
N ALA A 220 4.50 7.18 -19.32
CA ALA A 220 3.25 6.44 -19.46
C ALA A 220 3.48 4.94 -19.63
N ARG A 221 4.48 4.54 -20.45
CA ARG A 221 4.84 3.12 -20.65
C ARG A 221 5.48 2.48 -19.43
N SER A 222 6.26 3.21 -18.64
CA SER A 222 6.86 2.72 -17.41
C SER A 222 5.90 2.71 -16.22
N GLY A 223 4.70 3.29 -16.36
CA GLY A 223 3.70 3.33 -15.29
C GLY A 223 3.97 4.39 -14.22
N GLU A 224 4.90 5.31 -14.46
CA GLU A 224 5.34 6.32 -13.49
C GLU A 224 4.34 7.48 -13.37
N MET A 225 3.12 7.20 -12.91
CA MET A 225 2.00 8.16 -12.89
C MET A 225 2.29 9.44 -12.10
N ARG A 226 3.08 9.32 -11.03
CA ARG A 226 3.51 10.49 -10.24
C ARG A 226 4.41 11.42 -11.07
N ALA A 227 5.45 10.86 -11.70
CA ALA A 227 6.36 11.61 -12.54
C ALA A 227 5.64 12.17 -13.78
N LEU A 228 4.72 11.39 -14.36
CA LEU A 228 3.86 11.83 -15.46
C LEU A 228 3.02 13.05 -15.08
N ARG A 229 2.40 13.05 -13.88
CA ARG A 229 1.61 14.17 -13.38
C ARG A 229 2.47 15.41 -13.11
N GLU A 230 3.66 15.22 -12.53
CA GLU A 230 4.62 16.30 -12.30
C GLU A 230 5.05 16.94 -13.64
N ALA A 231 5.38 16.12 -14.63
CA ALA A 231 5.72 16.57 -15.98
C ALA A 231 4.53 17.27 -16.68
N ALA A 232 3.32 16.76 -16.54
CA ALA A 232 2.11 17.38 -17.09
C ALA A 232 1.84 18.77 -16.49
N ASN A 233 1.98 18.92 -15.17
CA ASN A 233 1.82 20.22 -14.49
C ASN A 233 2.87 21.25 -14.94
N GLN A 234 4.09 20.79 -15.28
CA GLN A 234 5.15 21.64 -15.80
C GLN A 234 4.89 22.14 -17.23
N LEU A 235 3.98 21.55 -18.00
CA LEU A 235 3.67 22.03 -19.36
C LEU A 235 3.19 23.49 -19.40
N SER A 236 2.60 23.97 -18.30
CA SER A 236 2.19 25.37 -18.16
C SER A 236 3.37 26.36 -18.25
N THR A 237 4.60 25.94 -17.92
CA THR A 237 5.81 26.77 -18.04
C THR A 237 6.28 26.91 -19.49
N LEU A 238 5.95 25.94 -20.35
CA LEU A 238 6.25 25.97 -21.78
C LEU A 238 5.26 26.83 -22.56
N GLY A 239 4.04 27.04 -22.03
CA GLY A 239 3.05 27.92 -22.60
C GLY A 239 1.62 27.61 -22.17
N ASN A 240 0.81 28.64 -21.97
CA ASN A 240 -0.59 28.51 -21.55
C ASN A 240 -1.45 27.72 -22.55
N GLN A 241 -1.04 27.67 -23.82
CA GLN A 241 -1.70 26.88 -24.87
C GLN A 241 -1.73 25.37 -24.58
N TYR A 242 -0.79 24.85 -23.80
CA TYR A 242 -0.73 23.42 -23.44
C TYR A 242 -1.62 23.06 -22.24
N LYS A 243 -2.23 24.05 -21.57
CA LYS A 243 -3.02 23.84 -20.36
C LYS A 243 -4.18 22.85 -20.54
N PRO A 244 -4.96 22.86 -21.64
CA PRO A 244 -6.01 21.86 -21.85
C PRO A 244 -5.45 20.43 -21.95
N PHE A 245 -4.33 20.23 -22.65
CA PHE A 245 -3.64 18.95 -22.76
C PHE A 245 -3.10 18.50 -21.40
N ALA A 246 -2.41 19.39 -20.69
CA ALA A 246 -1.87 19.15 -19.36
C ALA A 246 -2.95 18.71 -18.37
N ASN A 247 -4.06 19.45 -18.29
CA ASN A 247 -5.17 19.15 -17.38
C ASN A 247 -5.78 17.78 -17.67
N ARG A 248 -5.95 17.44 -18.95
CA ARG A 248 -6.48 16.12 -19.36
C ARG A 248 -5.52 15.00 -19.00
N LEU A 249 -4.23 15.19 -19.23
CA LEU A 249 -3.20 14.20 -18.87
C LEU A 249 -3.10 14.00 -17.34
N VAL A 250 -3.16 15.08 -16.56
CA VAL A 250 -3.22 15.03 -15.08
C VAL A 250 -4.46 14.26 -14.62
N HIS A 251 -5.63 14.57 -15.18
CA HIS A 251 -6.89 13.90 -14.83
C HIS A 251 -6.83 12.38 -15.06
N LEU A 252 -6.31 11.96 -16.21
CA LEU A 252 -6.14 10.54 -16.53
C LEU A 252 -5.10 9.86 -15.62
N ALA A 253 -4.01 10.55 -15.30
CA ALA A 253 -2.94 10.05 -14.43
C ALA A 253 -3.42 9.85 -12.98
N GLU A 254 -4.23 10.77 -12.45
CA GLU A 254 -4.82 10.66 -11.11
C GLU A 254 -5.76 9.46 -10.97
N ARG A 255 -6.35 9.04 -12.08
CA ARG A 255 -7.29 7.92 -12.15
C ARG A 255 -6.62 6.61 -12.59
N PHE A 256 -5.29 6.62 -12.77
CA PHE A 256 -4.50 5.47 -13.22
C PHE A 256 -5.01 4.87 -14.55
N GLU A 257 -5.54 5.71 -15.45
CA GLU A 257 -6.12 5.26 -16.73
C GLU A 257 -5.04 5.08 -17.81
N SER A 258 -4.08 4.16 -17.57
CA SER A 258 -2.87 3.97 -18.41
C SER A 258 -3.15 3.79 -19.91
N LEU A 259 -4.24 3.09 -20.26
CA LEU A 259 -4.64 2.90 -21.65
C LEU A 259 -5.08 4.23 -22.30
N ALA A 260 -5.92 5.00 -21.60
CA ALA A 260 -6.40 6.30 -22.08
C ALA A 260 -5.25 7.32 -22.17
N ILE A 261 -4.31 7.29 -21.21
CA ILE A 261 -3.08 8.10 -21.26
C ILE A 261 -2.28 7.78 -22.51
N THR A 262 -2.04 6.50 -22.74
CA THR A 262 -1.24 6.03 -23.88
C THR A 262 -1.90 6.41 -25.21
N GLN A 263 -3.22 6.21 -25.32
CA GLN A 263 -4.01 6.62 -26.48
C GLN A 263 -3.96 8.13 -26.72
N LEU A 264 -4.12 8.94 -25.67
CA LEU A 264 -4.05 10.40 -25.75
C LEU A 264 -2.70 10.86 -26.30
N ILE A 265 -1.59 10.32 -25.78
CA ILE A 265 -0.24 10.71 -26.22
C ILE A 265 0.02 10.23 -27.65
N GLN A 266 -0.39 9.01 -28.00
CA GLN A 266 -0.20 8.44 -29.35
C GLN A 266 -0.93 9.20 -30.45
N GLN A 267 -2.04 9.88 -30.14
CA GLN A 267 -2.74 10.73 -31.13
C GLN A 267 -1.87 11.87 -31.70
N PHE A 268 -0.81 12.27 -30.98
CA PHE A 268 0.03 13.42 -31.34
C PHE A 268 1.51 13.07 -31.54
N LEU A 269 1.90 11.82 -31.29
CA LEU A 269 3.24 11.36 -31.61
C LEU A 269 3.38 11.17 -33.12
N GLU A 270 4.46 11.72 -33.66
CA GLU A 270 4.86 11.38 -35.02
C GLU A 270 5.33 9.91 -35.09
N PRO A 271 5.06 9.21 -36.21
CA PRO A 271 5.46 7.82 -36.42
C PRO A 271 6.97 7.59 -36.39
#